data_AF-A0A8S8Z2H7-F1
#
_entry.id   AF-A0A8S8Z2H7-F1
#
_cell.length_a   1.000
_cell.length_b   1.000
_cell.length_c   1.000
_cell.angle_alpha   90.00
_cell.angle_beta   90.00
_cell.angle_gamma   90.00
#
_symmetry.space_group_name_H-M   'P 1'
#
loop_
_entity.id
_entity.type
_entity.pdbx_description
1 polymer ?
#
loop_
_entity_poly.entity_id
_entity_poly.type
_entity_poly.pdbx_seq_one_letter_code
_entity_poly.pdbx_strand_id
1 'polypeptide(L)'
;MIGPDWAPSGSKSSMHELKIVDWWDENVLGDIFTDYELVQTITTNIVDAIGWSEHTGRIQSGLAADFVVLDTFNSDPYRNVVEAIDPDVRLVVVGGLAVFGDVDIMQAMDDEIQIIQGEGFTKATDITYDGVPEAQQTVDEMLAALQSCNQGAQVPLEYLFTLGDERYFDVLNNSLTFQNGRTIDLWGDYYDVELNEDGHRVDGTVAGAGPIDTTPPSNGGAEDTESACSDGVDNDGDPYVDCDDYDCSETTVCGGEGNQPEVPEPELPVLWATYGPRGGTLSHPTTIEEGIHLEECESSEATLSEANVPTIPASKILLCGAIMVVMQATDECIEAGGSFCNLEVADAVAVPAHLCTDAGSYPEEVTCRAAWSFIDAEEEESGPEPEPEPESESWVDGPLYWVAILVALIVIVGSLGVVNSNLRARAGRDPSILVSEEE
;
A
#
# COMPACT_ATOMS: atom_id res chain seq x y z
N MET A 1 -10.04 17.22 -4.08
CA MET A 1 -10.86 16.51 -5.06
C MET A 1 -10.78 17.28 -6.36
N ILE A 2 -10.72 16.57 -7.48
CA ILE A 2 -10.70 17.19 -8.80
C ILE A 2 -11.74 16.51 -9.70
N GLY A 3 -12.29 17.26 -10.64
CA GLY A 3 -13.29 16.75 -11.56
C GLY A 3 -13.27 17.58 -12.84
N PRO A 4 -13.54 16.96 -13.99
CA PRO A 4 -13.32 17.58 -15.29
C PRO A 4 -14.31 18.72 -15.63
N ASP A 5 -15.33 18.98 -14.81
CA ASP A 5 -16.49 19.80 -15.18
C ASP A 5 -17.18 19.24 -16.46
N TRP A 6 -18.06 20.00 -17.11
CA TRP A 6 -18.76 19.57 -18.34
C TRP A 6 -18.34 20.40 -19.56
N ALA A 7 -18.44 19.79 -20.75
CA ALA A 7 -18.22 20.49 -22.01
C ALA A 7 -19.23 21.65 -22.18
N PRO A 8 -18.81 22.85 -22.62
CA PRO A 8 -17.61 23.10 -23.41
C PRO A 8 -16.40 23.65 -22.63
N SER A 9 -16.47 23.78 -21.31
CA SER A 9 -15.41 24.39 -20.49
C SER A 9 -14.54 23.39 -19.74
N GLY A 10 -15.06 22.19 -19.53
CA GLY A 10 -14.37 21.12 -18.83
C GLY A 10 -13.25 20.45 -19.62
N SER A 11 -12.41 19.69 -18.91
CA SER A 11 -11.48 18.76 -19.52
C SER A 11 -12.17 17.46 -19.95
N LYS A 12 -11.46 16.63 -20.71
CA LYS A 12 -12.03 15.41 -21.30
C LYS A 12 -12.25 14.28 -20.30
N SER A 13 -11.46 14.23 -19.24
CA SER A 13 -11.50 13.14 -18.26
C SER A 13 -10.83 13.53 -16.95
N SER A 14 -11.12 12.79 -15.88
CA SER A 14 -10.43 12.94 -14.60
C SER A 14 -8.92 12.68 -14.71
N MET A 15 -8.48 11.81 -15.64
CA MET A 15 -7.05 11.58 -15.90
C MET A 15 -6.39 12.75 -16.66
N HIS A 16 -7.16 13.53 -17.42
CA HIS A 16 -6.65 14.77 -17.99
C HIS A 16 -6.53 15.87 -16.93
N GLU A 17 -7.48 15.97 -16.00
CA GLU A 17 -7.35 16.88 -14.84
C GLU A 17 -6.10 16.58 -14.02
N LEU A 18 -5.75 15.31 -13.81
CA LEU A 18 -4.51 14.97 -13.11
C LEU A 18 -3.28 15.62 -13.74
N LYS A 19 -3.19 15.68 -15.06
CA LYS A 19 -2.05 16.30 -15.77
C LYS A 19 -2.03 17.81 -15.62
N ILE A 20 -3.21 18.44 -15.58
CA ILE A 20 -3.32 19.87 -15.30
C ILE A 20 -2.83 20.18 -13.88
N VAL A 21 -3.26 19.36 -12.92
CA VAL A 21 -2.91 19.54 -11.51
C VAL A 21 -1.45 19.23 -11.25
N ASP A 22 -0.91 18.16 -11.84
CA ASP A 22 0.51 17.79 -11.79
C ASP A 22 1.39 18.91 -12.35
N TRP A 23 1.06 19.39 -13.56
CA TRP A 23 1.76 20.53 -14.17
C TRP A 23 1.71 21.77 -13.26
N TRP A 24 0.56 22.05 -12.65
CA TRP A 24 0.40 23.20 -11.76
C TRP A 24 1.17 23.03 -10.45
N ASP A 25 1.18 21.84 -9.86
CA ASP A 25 1.91 21.56 -8.63
C ASP A 25 3.41 21.75 -8.84
N GLU A 26 3.96 21.16 -9.90
CA GLU A 26 5.37 21.28 -10.26
C GLU A 26 5.77 22.72 -10.59
N ASN A 27 4.99 23.39 -11.44
CA ASN A 27 5.42 24.67 -12.02
C ASN A 27 5.00 25.90 -11.20
N VAL A 28 4.05 25.76 -10.26
CA VAL A 28 3.48 26.90 -9.51
C VAL A 28 3.51 26.71 -8.01
N LEU A 29 3.17 25.53 -7.50
CA LEU A 29 3.08 25.29 -6.06
C LEU A 29 4.42 24.84 -5.47
N GLY A 30 5.30 24.28 -6.28
CA GLY A 30 6.64 23.82 -5.89
C GLY A 30 6.63 22.41 -5.30
N ASP A 31 5.95 21.49 -5.99
CA ASP A 31 5.87 20.05 -5.66
C ASP A 31 5.32 19.80 -4.24
N ILE A 32 4.16 20.40 -3.93
CA ILE A 32 3.57 20.26 -2.59
C ILE A 32 2.90 18.89 -2.44
N PHE A 33 2.31 18.37 -3.52
CA PHE A 33 1.54 17.13 -3.51
C PHE A 33 2.36 15.98 -4.07
N THR A 34 2.27 14.84 -3.40
CA THR A 34 2.81 13.59 -3.92
C THR A 34 1.91 13.01 -5.02
N ASP A 35 2.47 12.20 -5.93
CA ASP A 35 1.67 11.47 -6.93
C ASP A 35 0.53 10.67 -6.27
N TYR A 36 0.78 10.11 -5.08
CA TYR A 36 -0.24 9.43 -4.27
C TYR A 36 -1.41 10.35 -3.92
N GLU A 37 -1.13 11.53 -3.37
CA GLU A 37 -2.16 12.51 -3.00
C GLU A 37 -2.93 13.03 -4.23
N LEU A 38 -2.25 13.19 -5.36
CA LEU A 38 -2.90 13.51 -6.64
C LEU A 38 -3.89 12.41 -7.02
N VAL A 39 -3.51 11.15 -6.99
CA VAL A 39 -4.41 10.02 -7.30
C VAL A 39 -5.58 9.92 -6.30
N GLN A 40 -5.35 10.19 -5.01
CA GLN A 40 -6.44 10.24 -4.03
C GLN A 40 -7.50 11.29 -4.39
N THR A 41 -7.12 12.38 -5.06
CA THR A 41 -8.06 13.45 -5.45
C THR A 41 -9.09 13.03 -6.49
N ILE A 42 -8.85 11.95 -7.25
CA ILE A 42 -9.78 11.35 -8.21
C ILE A 42 -10.37 10.00 -7.75
N THR A 43 -9.98 9.51 -6.58
CA THR A 43 -10.43 8.21 -6.04
C THR A 43 -11.04 8.39 -4.65
N THR A 44 -10.29 8.10 -3.58
CA THR A 44 -10.79 8.01 -2.20
C THR A 44 -11.38 9.33 -1.71
N ASN A 45 -10.76 10.47 -2.03
CA ASN A 45 -11.21 11.76 -1.51
C ASN A 45 -12.60 12.16 -2.01
N ILE A 46 -12.94 11.79 -3.25
CA ILE A 46 -14.26 12.06 -3.82
C ILE A 46 -15.30 11.21 -3.13
N VAL A 47 -15.03 9.91 -3.03
CA VAL A 47 -15.94 8.93 -2.46
C VAL A 47 -16.23 9.22 -0.99
N ASP A 48 -15.21 9.61 -0.22
CA ASP A 48 -15.39 10.00 1.18
C ASP A 48 -16.26 11.25 1.31
N ALA A 49 -16.06 12.24 0.43
CA ALA A 49 -16.80 13.50 0.48
C ALA A 49 -18.28 13.37 0.09
N ILE A 50 -18.61 12.47 -0.82
CA ILE A 50 -20.00 12.20 -1.22
C ILE A 50 -20.67 11.14 -0.34
N GLY A 51 -19.96 10.58 0.64
CA GLY A 51 -20.48 9.58 1.57
C GLY A 51 -20.69 8.20 0.95
N TRP A 52 -19.85 7.80 0.00
CA TRP A 52 -19.93 6.51 -0.72
C TRP A 52 -18.83 5.52 -0.33
N SER A 53 -18.12 5.78 0.78
CA SER A 53 -16.98 4.98 1.24
C SER A 53 -17.32 3.51 1.52
N GLU A 54 -18.58 3.21 1.83
CA GLU A 54 -19.09 1.84 2.04
C GLU A 54 -19.49 1.13 0.73
N HIS A 55 -19.30 1.78 -0.42
CA HIS A 55 -19.76 1.25 -1.71
C HIS A 55 -18.65 1.10 -2.75
N THR A 56 -17.71 2.04 -2.86
CA THR A 56 -16.69 2.05 -3.92
C THR A 56 -15.45 2.87 -3.52
N GLY A 57 -14.54 3.14 -4.46
CA GLY A 57 -13.40 4.05 -4.31
C GLY A 57 -12.15 3.44 -3.70
N ARG A 58 -12.22 2.18 -3.26
CA ARG A 58 -11.12 1.42 -2.65
C ARG A 58 -11.17 -0.02 -3.13
N ILE A 59 -10.00 -0.63 -3.32
CA ILE A 59 -9.90 -2.07 -3.58
C ILE A 59 -9.96 -2.77 -2.22
N GLN A 60 -11.17 -3.14 -1.80
CA GLN A 60 -11.43 -3.76 -0.50
C GLN A 60 -12.60 -4.73 -0.60
N SER A 61 -12.51 -5.86 0.12
CA SER A 61 -13.63 -6.81 0.22
C SER A 61 -14.90 -6.14 0.74
N GLY A 62 -16.03 -6.48 0.12
CA GLY A 62 -17.35 -5.91 0.43
C GLY A 62 -17.71 -4.64 -0.35
N LEU A 63 -16.78 -4.05 -1.10
CA LEU A 63 -17.06 -2.93 -2.00
C LEU A 63 -17.34 -3.41 -3.43
N ALA A 64 -17.91 -2.52 -4.25
CA ALA A 64 -18.06 -2.76 -5.69
C ALA A 64 -16.70 -3.00 -6.34
N ALA A 65 -16.64 -3.96 -7.27
CA ALA A 65 -15.45 -4.22 -8.08
C ALA A 65 -15.30 -3.15 -9.17
N ASP A 66 -14.99 -1.93 -8.73
CA ASP A 66 -14.70 -0.77 -9.56
C ASP A 66 -13.19 -0.55 -9.58
N PHE A 67 -12.54 -0.87 -10.70
CA PHE A 67 -11.10 -0.69 -10.82
C PHE A 67 -10.67 -0.44 -12.26
N VAL A 68 -9.47 0.13 -12.39
CA VAL A 68 -8.79 0.33 -13.66
C VAL A 68 -7.45 -0.40 -13.63
N VAL A 69 -7.10 -1.04 -14.75
CA VAL A 69 -5.79 -1.62 -15.01
C VAL A 69 -5.09 -0.73 -16.02
N LEU A 70 -3.88 -0.29 -15.69
CA LEU A 70 -3.05 0.57 -16.52
C LEU A 70 -1.78 -0.17 -16.94
N ASP A 71 -1.22 0.22 -18.08
CA ASP A 71 0.15 -0.16 -18.41
C ASP A 71 1.14 0.50 -17.44
N THR A 72 2.27 -0.14 -17.25
CA THR A 72 3.34 0.33 -16.37
C THR A 72 4.52 0.80 -17.22
N PHE A 73 4.98 2.02 -17.01
CA PHE A 73 6.15 2.59 -17.69
C PHE A 73 7.08 3.36 -16.72
N ASN A 74 6.59 3.68 -15.53
CA ASN A 74 7.34 4.20 -14.39
C ASN A 74 7.41 3.17 -13.24
N SER A 75 8.45 3.28 -12.40
CA SER A 75 8.57 2.47 -11.19
C SER A 75 7.58 2.86 -10.09
N ASP A 76 7.21 4.14 -10.04
CA ASP A 76 6.17 4.61 -9.13
C ASP A 76 4.79 4.33 -9.77
N PRO A 77 3.94 3.49 -9.15
CA PRO A 77 2.63 3.17 -9.69
C PRO A 77 1.69 4.38 -9.74
N TYR A 78 1.81 5.34 -8.82
CA TYR A 78 0.95 6.53 -8.82
C TYR A 78 1.35 7.48 -9.94
N ARG A 79 2.65 7.57 -10.27
CA ARG A 79 3.12 8.31 -11.44
C ARG A 79 2.54 7.75 -12.74
N ASN A 80 2.43 6.42 -12.86
CA ASN A 80 1.75 5.80 -14.00
C ASN A 80 0.30 6.28 -14.13
N VAL A 81 -0.44 6.44 -13.03
CA VAL A 81 -1.84 6.94 -13.07
C VAL A 81 -1.90 8.39 -13.52
N VAL A 82 -0.99 9.24 -13.04
CA VAL A 82 -0.92 10.66 -13.41
C VAL A 82 -0.61 10.85 -14.89
N GLU A 83 0.38 10.11 -15.41
CA GLU A 83 0.85 10.24 -16.78
C GLU A 83 0.03 9.43 -17.80
N ALA A 84 -0.70 8.39 -17.37
CA ALA A 84 -1.42 7.51 -18.28
C ALA A 84 -2.42 8.26 -19.17
N ILE A 85 -2.40 7.91 -20.46
CA ILE A 85 -3.29 8.45 -21.49
C ILE A 85 -4.24 7.35 -22.01
N ASP A 86 -5.11 7.68 -22.96
CA ASP A 86 -6.17 6.77 -23.43
C ASP A 86 -5.62 5.37 -23.87
N PRO A 87 -4.50 5.26 -24.60
CA PRO A 87 -3.87 3.96 -24.90
C PRO A 87 -3.38 3.16 -23.69
N ASP A 88 -2.99 3.81 -22.59
CA ASP A 88 -2.41 3.13 -21.43
C ASP A 88 -3.46 2.45 -20.55
N VAL A 89 -4.75 2.76 -20.75
CA VAL A 89 -5.87 2.11 -20.05
C VAL A 89 -6.14 0.74 -20.62
N ARG A 90 -5.74 -0.31 -19.90
CA ARG A 90 -5.86 -1.71 -20.34
C ARG A 90 -7.23 -2.31 -20.06
N LEU A 91 -7.83 -1.97 -18.93
CA LEU A 91 -9.13 -2.48 -18.53
C LEU A 91 -9.79 -1.52 -17.54
N VAL A 92 -11.09 -1.33 -17.69
CA VAL A 92 -11.97 -0.61 -16.76
C VAL A 92 -13.10 -1.57 -16.41
N VAL A 93 -13.23 -1.83 -15.12
CA VAL A 93 -14.29 -2.67 -14.56
C VAL A 93 -15.17 -1.80 -13.68
N VAL A 94 -16.49 -1.94 -13.84
CA VAL A 94 -17.50 -1.26 -13.03
C VAL A 94 -18.49 -2.30 -12.51
N GLY A 95 -18.59 -2.43 -11.20
CA GLY A 95 -19.46 -3.39 -10.53
C GLY A 95 -19.12 -4.85 -10.88
N GLY A 96 -17.87 -5.13 -11.26
CA GLY A 96 -17.43 -6.45 -11.72
C GLY A 96 -17.65 -6.73 -13.21
N LEU A 97 -18.16 -5.77 -13.98
CA LEU A 97 -18.36 -5.89 -15.42
C LEU A 97 -17.26 -5.14 -16.16
N ALA A 98 -16.63 -5.79 -17.15
CA ALA A 98 -15.63 -5.16 -18.00
C ALA A 98 -16.32 -4.20 -18.98
N VAL A 99 -16.03 -2.90 -18.91
CA VAL A 99 -16.75 -1.86 -19.68
C VAL A 99 -15.89 -1.29 -20.81
N PHE A 100 -14.58 -1.19 -20.62
CA PHE A 100 -13.66 -0.59 -21.60
C PHE A 100 -12.25 -1.15 -21.41
N GLY A 101 -11.51 -1.37 -22.49
CA GLY A 101 -10.13 -1.85 -22.37
C GLY A 101 -9.47 -2.19 -23.70
N ASP A 102 -8.34 -2.89 -23.60
CA ASP A 102 -7.67 -3.50 -24.75
C ASP A 102 -8.56 -4.57 -25.38
N VAL A 103 -8.47 -4.70 -26.70
CA VAL A 103 -9.36 -5.59 -27.47
C VAL A 103 -9.21 -7.05 -27.03
N ASP A 104 -7.98 -7.50 -26.77
CA ASP A 104 -7.71 -8.87 -26.35
C ASP A 104 -8.25 -9.16 -24.93
N ILE A 105 -8.07 -8.23 -23.98
CA ILE A 105 -8.65 -8.35 -22.63
C ILE A 105 -10.17 -8.37 -22.70
N MET A 106 -10.78 -7.45 -23.44
CA MET A 106 -12.23 -7.36 -23.52
C MET A 106 -12.84 -8.60 -24.20
N GLN A 107 -12.19 -9.12 -25.25
CA GLN A 107 -12.60 -10.39 -25.91
C GLN A 107 -12.47 -11.61 -24.99
N ALA A 108 -11.56 -11.57 -24.02
CA ALA A 108 -11.44 -12.63 -23.03
C ALA A 108 -12.58 -12.61 -22.01
N MET A 109 -13.19 -11.44 -21.78
CA MET A 109 -14.20 -11.21 -20.75
C MET A 109 -15.63 -11.33 -21.29
N ASP A 110 -15.88 -10.89 -22.53
CA ASP A 110 -17.21 -10.89 -23.14
C ASP A 110 -17.16 -11.10 -24.67
N ASP A 111 -18.18 -11.76 -25.20
CA ASP A 111 -18.39 -12.02 -26.62
C ASP A 111 -19.13 -10.85 -27.34
N GLU A 112 -19.79 -9.95 -26.60
CA GLU A 112 -20.63 -8.86 -27.14
C GLU A 112 -19.92 -7.49 -27.23
N ILE A 113 -18.58 -7.50 -27.30
CA ILE A 113 -17.78 -6.28 -27.32
C ILE A 113 -17.90 -5.47 -28.63
N GLN A 114 -17.73 -4.15 -28.53
CA GLN A 114 -17.61 -3.25 -29.67
C GLN A 114 -16.22 -2.62 -29.74
N ILE A 115 -15.56 -2.75 -30.90
CA ILE A 115 -14.26 -2.13 -31.16
C ILE A 115 -14.46 -0.64 -31.51
N ILE A 116 -13.70 0.21 -30.84
CA ILE A 116 -13.63 1.66 -31.05
C ILE A 116 -12.20 2.07 -31.44
N GLN A 117 -12.11 3.11 -32.27
CA GLN A 117 -10.88 3.48 -32.98
C GLN A 117 -10.32 4.79 -32.46
N GLY A 118 -9.08 4.75 -31.96
CA GLY A 118 -8.27 5.89 -31.58
C GLY A 118 -7.30 6.30 -32.68
N GLU A 119 -6.63 7.45 -32.53
CA GLU A 119 -5.53 7.80 -33.41
C GLU A 119 -4.27 7.00 -33.01
N GLY A 120 -3.95 5.97 -33.80
CA GLY A 120 -2.77 5.12 -33.56
C GLY A 120 -2.99 3.99 -32.56
N PHE A 121 -4.22 3.75 -32.09
CA PHE A 121 -4.55 2.65 -31.18
C PHE A 121 -6.00 2.19 -31.33
N THR A 122 -6.31 1.01 -30.80
CA THR A 122 -7.67 0.45 -30.78
C THR A 122 -8.06 0.02 -29.39
N LYS A 123 -9.34 0.21 -29.03
CA LYS A 123 -9.92 -0.24 -27.77
C LYS A 123 -11.21 -0.98 -28.03
N ALA A 124 -11.69 -1.68 -27.02
CA ALA A 124 -13.01 -2.30 -27.02
C ALA A 124 -13.82 -1.76 -25.85
N THR A 125 -15.15 -1.77 -26.01
CA THR A 125 -16.08 -1.40 -24.96
C THR A 125 -17.29 -2.32 -25.00
N ASP A 126 -17.81 -2.61 -23.81
CA ASP A 126 -19.14 -3.17 -23.65
C ASP A 126 -19.95 -2.25 -22.73
N ILE A 127 -21.03 -1.74 -23.28
CA ILE A 127 -21.96 -0.80 -22.65
C ILE A 127 -23.40 -1.27 -22.79
N THR A 128 -23.57 -2.52 -23.25
CA THR A 128 -24.88 -3.12 -23.42
C THR A 128 -25.26 -3.90 -22.17
N TYR A 129 -26.50 -3.74 -21.73
CA TYR A 129 -27.01 -4.36 -20.51
C TYR A 129 -28.36 -4.99 -20.79
N ASP A 130 -28.41 -6.31 -20.63
CA ASP A 130 -29.64 -7.07 -20.73
C ASP A 130 -30.63 -6.68 -19.63
N GLY A 131 -31.89 -6.52 -20.02
CA GLY A 131 -32.98 -6.21 -19.11
C GLY A 131 -33.09 -4.73 -18.70
N VAL A 132 -32.16 -3.86 -19.12
CA VAL A 132 -32.27 -2.41 -18.94
C VAL A 132 -32.84 -1.78 -20.22
N PRO A 133 -33.99 -1.10 -20.17
CA PRO A 133 -34.55 -0.44 -21.35
C PRO A 133 -33.55 0.54 -21.99
N GLU A 134 -33.43 0.49 -23.31
CA GLU A 134 -32.51 1.31 -24.11
C GLU A 134 -31.01 1.02 -23.93
N ALA A 135 -30.61 0.15 -23.00
CA ALA A 135 -29.21 -0.25 -22.81
C ALA A 135 -28.76 -1.36 -23.78
N GLN A 136 -29.36 -1.43 -24.97
CA GLN A 136 -28.99 -2.37 -26.03
C GLN A 136 -28.44 -1.63 -27.26
N GLN A 137 -28.21 -0.32 -27.10
CA GLN A 137 -27.69 0.54 -28.14
C GLN A 137 -26.19 0.40 -28.22
N THR A 138 -25.70 0.19 -29.44
CA THR A 138 -24.27 0.20 -29.72
C THR A 138 -23.72 1.64 -29.71
N VAL A 139 -22.42 1.79 -29.50
CA VAL A 139 -21.70 3.07 -29.63
C VAL A 139 -21.95 3.70 -30.99
N ASP A 140 -21.94 2.93 -32.07
CA ASP A 140 -22.22 3.41 -33.43
C ASP A 140 -23.64 4.00 -33.56
N GLU A 141 -24.65 3.35 -32.98
CA GLU A 141 -26.02 3.86 -32.97
C GLU A 141 -26.14 5.14 -32.16
N MET A 142 -25.50 5.20 -30.99
CA MET A 142 -25.47 6.40 -30.15
C MET A 142 -24.75 7.56 -30.85
N LEU A 143 -23.58 7.32 -31.46
CA LEU A 143 -22.83 8.33 -32.20
C LEU A 143 -23.62 8.82 -33.42
N ALA A 144 -24.29 7.93 -34.16
CA ALA A 144 -25.16 8.31 -35.26
C ALA A 144 -26.34 9.18 -34.79
N ALA A 145 -26.94 8.84 -33.65
CA ALA A 145 -28.01 9.63 -33.05
C ALA A 145 -27.50 11.03 -32.62
N LEU A 146 -26.35 11.10 -31.95
CA LEU A 146 -25.71 12.36 -31.56
C LEU A 146 -25.37 13.22 -32.79
N GLN A 147 -24.81 12.63 -33.85
CA GLN A 147 -24.47 13.33 -35.08
C GLN A 147 -25.70 13.91 -35.77
N SER A 148 -26.80 13.16 -35.78
CA SER A 148 -28.09 13.62 -36.31
C SER A 148 -28.62 14.82 -35.51
N CYS A 149 -28.56 14.73 -34.17
CA CYS A 149 -28.98 15.82 -33.28
C CYS A 149 -28.10 17.07 -33.42
N ASN A 150 -26.81 16.91 -33.68
CA ASN A 150 -25.86 18.02 -33.80
C ASN A 150 -25.81 18.65 -35.21
N GLN A 151 -26.67 18.20 -36.14
CA GLN A 151 -26.66 18.67 -37.52
C GLN A 151 -26.97 20.18 -37.60
N GLY A 152 -26.03 20.96 -38.14
CA GLY A 152 -26.15 22.40 -38.30
C GLY A 152 -25.79 23.21 -37.04
N ALA A 153 -25.34 22.57 -35.97
CA ALA A 153 -24.76 23.25 -34.83
C ALA A 153 -23.41 23.90 -35.19
N GLN A 154 -23.05 24.96 -34.47
CA GLN A 154 -21.77 25.64 -34.63
C GLN A 154 -20.61 24.90 -33.96
N VAL A 155 -20.91 24.14 -32.91
CA VAL A 155 -19.94 23.36 -32.16
C VAL A 155 -20.00 21.91 -32.67
N PRO A 156 -18.89 21.34 -33.18
CA PRO A 156 -18.87 19.95 -33.61
C PRO A 156 -19.04 19.01 -32.40
N LEU A 157 -19.39 17.75 -32.66
CA LEU A 157 -19.25 16.73 -31.63
C LEU A 157 -17.78 16.58 -31.28
N GLU A 158 -17.50 16.37 -29.99
CA GLU A 158 -16.13 16.18 -29.53
C GLU A 158 -15.61 14.82 -29.96
N TYR A 159 -14.30 14.76 -30.22
CA TYR A 159 -13.63 13.49 -30.43
C TYR A 159 -13.61 12.72 -29.10
N LEU A 160 -13.80 11.39 -29.16
CA LEU A 160 -13.97 10.56 -27.98
C LEU A 160 -12.71 10.54 -27.10
N PHE A 161 -11.54 10.38 -27.72
CA PHE A 161 -10.28 10.26 -27.01
C PHE A 161 -9.59 11.61 -26.85
N THR A 162 -8.70 11.72 -25.87
CA THR A 162 -7.88 12.92 -25.70
C THR A 162 -6.68 12.87 -26.64
N LEU A 163 -5.97 11.74 -26.67
CA LEU A 163 -4.91 11.52 -27.63
C LEU A 163 -5.48 11.59 -29.07
N GLY A 164 -4.89 12.44 -29.90
CA GLY A 164 -5.34 12.70 -31.28
C GLY A 164 -6.39 13.80 -31.44
N ASP A 165 -6.89 14.43 -30.36
CA ASP A 165 -7.75 15.62 -30.52
C ASP A 165 -6.93 16.90 -30.70
N GLU A 166 -6.40 17.10 -31.92
CA GLU A 166 -5.66 18.32 -32.27
C GLU A 166 -6.46 19.60 -31.98
N ARG A 167 -7.79 19.58 -32.19
CA ARG A 167 -8.66 20.74 -31.92
C ARG A 167 -8.68 21.08 -30.44
N TYR A 168 -8.74 20.09 -29.57
CA TYR A 168 -8.74 20.28 -28.13
C TYR A 168 -7.44 20.95 -27.66
N PHE A 169 -6.28 20.40 -28.06
CA PHE A 169 -4.99 21.00 -27.72
C PHE A 169 -4.76 22.37 -28.36
N ASP A 170 -5.25 22.59 -29.58
CA ASP A 170 -5.23 23.91 -30.24
C ASP A 170 -6.00 24.95 -29.41
N VAL A 171 -7.16 24.59 -28.85
CA VAL A 171 -7.94 25.49 -27.99
C VAL A 171 -7.18 25.81 -26.71
N LEU A 172 -6.59 24.81 -26.04
CA LEU A 172 -5.79 25.02 -24.83
C LEU A 172 -4.58 25.91 -25.09
N ASN A 173 -3.81 25.61 -26.14
CA ASN A 173 -2.57 26.32 -26.49
C ASN A 173 -2.82 27.77 -26.90
N ASN A 174 -3.98 28.08 -27.50
CA ASN A 174 -4.35 29.44 -27.89
C ASN A 174 -5.21 30.18 -26.86
N SER A 175 -5.60 29.54 -25.76
CA SER A 175 -6.45 30.12 -24.73
C SER A 175 -5.65 31.04 -23.80
N LEU A 176 -5.93 32.35 -23.87
CA LEU A 176 -5.29 33.35 -23.01
C LEU A 176 -5.56 33.12 -21.52
N THR A 177 -6.75 32.61 -21.18
CA THR A 177 -7.15 32.34 -19.80
C THR A 177 -6.55 31.05 -19.27
N PHE A 178 -6.39 30.02 -20.12
CA PHE A 178 -5.70 28.80 -19.74
C PHE A 178 -4.20 29.06 -19.53
N GLN A 179 -3.57 29.71 -20.52
CA GLN A 179 -2.15 30.04 -20.45
C GLN A 179 -1.86 31.04 -19.32
N ASN A 180 -2.69 32.06 -19.14
CA ASN A 180 -2.60 33.06 -18.06
C ASN A 180 -1.16 33.56 -17.80
N GLY A 181 -0.46 33.93 -18.87
CA GLY A 181 0.93 34.42 -18.82
C GLY A 181 2.01 33.34 -18.64
N ARG A 182 1.64 32.05 -18.69
CA ARG A 182 2.53 30.89 -18.68
C ARG A 182 2.67 30.33 -20.10
N THR A 183 3.48 29.28 -20.23
CA THR A 183 3.69 28.49 -21.44
C THR A 183 3.40 27.03 -21.13
N ILE A 184 2.12 26.71 -20.96
CA ILE A 184 1.63 25.36 -20.65
C ILE A 184 1.56 24.59 -21.97
N ASP A 185 2.25 23.46 -22.06
CA ASP A 185 2.26 22.55 -23.22
C ASP A 185 1.94 21.12 -22.79
N LEU A 186 0.67 20.89 -22.42
CA LEU A 186 0.25 19.56 -21.96
C LEU A 186 0.46 18.48 -23.01
N TRP A 187 0.43 18.82 -24.30
CA TRP A 187 0.71 17.84 -25.35
C TRP A 187 2.14 17.34 -25.23
N GLY A 188 3.11 18.25 -25.29
CA GLY A 188 4.52 17.90 -25.18
C GLY A 188 4.87 17.24 -23.85
N ASP A 189 4.23 17.67 -22.77
CA ASP A 189 4.54 17.19 -21.43
C ASP A 189 3.99 15.77 -21.15
N TYR A 190 2.82 15.40 -21.71
CA TYR A 190 2.14 14.14 -21.35
C TYR A 190 1.63 13.27 -22.51
N TYR A 191 1.37 13.85 -23.68
CA TYR A 191 0.71 13.15 -24.79
C TYR A 191 1.63 12.88 -25.99
N ASP A 192 2.80 13.51 -26.07
CA ASP A 192 3.81 13.28 -27.11
C ASP A 192 4.57 11.96 -26.86
N VAL A 193 3.86 10.84 -27.07
CA VAL A 193 4.33 9.50 -26.74
C VAL A 193 4.35 8.63 -27.98
N GLU A 194 5.37 7.78 -28.09
CA GLU A 194 5.51 6.87 -29.23
C GLU A 194 4.73 5.57 -28.96
N LEU A 195 3.84 5.22 -29.89
CA LEU A 195 3.09 3.96 -29.85
C LEU A 195 3.67 2.97 -30.87
N ASN A 196 3.62 1.68 -30.53
CA ASN A 196 3.97 0.59 -31.43
C ASN A 196 2.84 0.29 -32.43
N GLU A 197 3.03 -0.73 -33.29
CA GLU A 197 2.04 -1.11 -34.31
C GLU A 197 0.71 -1.61 -33.72
N ASP A 198 0.72 -2.08 -32.48
CA ASP A 198 -0.45 -2.57 -31.75
C ASP A 198 -1.15 -1.46 -30.94
N GLY A 199 -0.61 -0.23 -30.95
CA GLY A 199 -1.17 0.92 -30.25
C GLY A 199 -0.81 0.99 -28.76
N HIS A 200 0.25 0.29 -28.34
CA HIS A 200 0.80 0.37 -26.99
C HIS A 200 2.02 1.27 -26.94
N ARG A 201 2.20 1.95 -25.82
CA ARG A 201 3.37 2.77 -25.52
C ARG A 201 4.65 1.95 -25.63
N VAL A 202 5.66 2.43 -26.37
CA VAL A 202 6.89 1.66 -26.66
C VAL A 202 7.76 1.37 -25.45
N ASP A 203 7.71 2.21 -24.42
CA ASP A 203 8.42 2.07 -23.15
C ASP A 203 7.56 1.44 -22.04
N GLY A 204 6.32 1.09 -22.35
CA GLY A 204 5.41 0.37 -21.46
C GLY A 204 5.70 -1.13 -21.36
N THR A 205 5.27 -1.74 -20.26
CA THR A 205 5.48 -3.18 -19.99
C THR A 205 4.82 -4.11 -20.99
N VAL A 206 3.79 -3.63 -21.68
CA VAL A 206 3.02 -4.44 -22.63
C VAL A 206 3.50 -4.28 -24.07
N ALA A 207 4.51 -3.44 -24.31
CA ALA A 207 5.12 -3.27 -25.62
C ALA A 207 5.67 -4.60 -26.15
N GLY A 208 4.97 -5.21 -27.11
CA GLY A 208 5.35 -6.49 -27.71
C GLY A 208 4.87 -7.72 -26.94
N ALA A 209 3.96 -7.56 -25.97
CA ALA A 209 3.16 -8.67 -25.47
C ALA A 209 2.30 -9.22 -26.62
N GLY A 210 2.24 -10.54 -26.76
CA GLY A 210 1.27 -11.16 -27.66
C GLY A 210 -0.16 -10.95 -27.12
N PRO A 211 -1.20 -11.19 -27.95
CA PRO A 211 -2.57 -11.21 -27.47
C PRO A 211 -2.71 -12.15 -26.29
N ILE A 212 -3.60 -11.81 -25.35
CA ILE A 212 -3.96 -12.73 -24.25
C ILE A 212 -4.40 -14.06 -24.84
N ASP A 213 -3.65 -15.11 -24.49
CA ASP A 213 -4.02 -16.48 -24.78
C ASP A 213 -5.02 -16.91 -23.70
N THR A 214 -6.30 -16.86 -24.05
CA THR A 214 -7.40 -17.31 -23.19
C THR A 214 -7.57 -18.82 -23.21
N THR A 215 -6.72 -19.55 -23.95
CA THR A 215 -6.65 -21.00 -23.86
C THR A 215 -5.52 -21.36 -22.91
N PRO A 216 -5.85 -21.80 -21.68
CA PRO A 216 -4.83 -22.35 -20.81
C PRO A 216 -4.08 -23.47 -21.54
N PRO A 217 -2.76 -23.60 -21.33
CA PRO A 217 -2.08 -24.83 -21.69
C PRO A 217 -2.82 -25.98 -21.02
N SER A 218 -3.12 -27.07 -21.76
CA SER A 218 -3.85 -28.21 -21.20
C SER A 218 -3.10 -29.52 -21.37
N ASN A 219 -3.10 -30.36 -20.33
CA ASN A 219 -2.35 -31.61 -20.29
C ASN A 219 -3.20 -32.89 -20.10
N GLY A 220 -4.50 -32.78 -19.81
CA GLY A 220 -5.46 -33.89 -19.82
C GLY A 220 -5.34 -34.91 -18.68
N GLY A 221 -5.02 -34.46 -17.47
CA GLY A 221 -5.10 -35.11 -16.17
C GLY A 221 -6.30 -34.69 -15.29
N ALA A 222 -6.06 -34.54 -13.98
CA ALA A 222 -7.04 -34.09 -12.98
C ALA A 222 -6.40 -32.94 -12.19
N GLU A 223 -7.20 -31.94 -11.84
CA GLU A 223 -6.78 -30.68 -11.22
C GLU A 223 -7.05 -30.69 -9.70
N ASP A 224 -6.61 -31.74 -9.02
CA ASP A 224 -6.94 -32.00 -7.60
C ASP A 224 -5.71 -32.23 -6.70
N THR A 225 -4.53 -31.83 -7.17
CA THR A 225 -3.26 -32.04 -6.43
C THR A 225 -2.49 -30.74 -6.28
N GLU A 226 -1.70 -30.61 -5.22
CA GLU A 226 -0.85 -29.42 -4.99
C GLU A 226 0.01 -29.04 -6.20
N SER A 227 0.45 -30.02 -6.98
CA SER A 227 1.26 -29.79 -8.18
C SER A 227 0.45 -29.43 -9.41
N ALA A 228 -0.80 -29.91 -9.52
CA ALA A 228 -1.69 -29.52 -10.61
C ALA A 228 -2.26 -28.13 -10.35
N CYS A 229 -2.62 -27.84 -9.10
CA CYS A 229 -3.20 -26.57 -8.66
C CYS A 229 -2.18 -25.42 -8.52
N SER A 230 -0.97 -25.58 -9.07
CA SER A 230 0.06 -24.53 -9.04
C SER A 230 1.01 -24.58 -10.25
N ASP A 231 0.65 -25.30 -11.31
CA ASP A 231 1.50 -25.44 -12.51
C ASP A 231 1.10 -24.51 -13.66
N GLY A 232 0.00 -23.75 -13.51
CA GLY A 232 -0.47 -22.77 -14.49
C GLY A 232 -0.99 -23.41 -15.77
N VAL A 233 -1.46 -24.66 -15.68
CA VAL A 233 -1.97 -25.48 -16.79
C VAL A 233 -3.34 -26.02 -16.38
N ASP A 234 -4.33 -25.91 -17.27
CA ASP A 234 -5.61 -26.62 -17.14
C ASP A 234 -5.34 -28.13 -17.29
N ASN A 235 -5.29 -28.82 -16.16
CA ASN A 235 -5.00 -30.23 -16.10
C ASN A 235 -6.24 -31.04 -16.46
N ASP A 236 -7.47 -30.62 -16.19
CA ASP A 236 -8.65 -31.48 -16.34
C ASP A 236 -9.50 -31.26 -17.61
N GLY A 237 -9.16 -30.21 -18.37
CA GLY A 237 -9.74 -29.85 -19.65
C GLY A 237 -10.92 -28.87 -19.54
N ASP A 238 -11.08 -28.20 -18.41
CA ASP A 238 -12.07 -27.16 -18.20
C ASP A 238 -11.47 -25.73 -18.29
N PRO A 239 -12.26 -24.64 -18.31
CA PRO A 239 -11.74 -23.29 -18.52
C PRO A 239 -10.98 -22.70 -17.32
N TYR A 240 -10.90 -23.41 -16.19
CA TYR A 240 -10.34 -22.93 -14.94
C TYR A 240 -8.91 -23.48 -14.75
N VAL A 241 -8.08 -22.75 -14.01
CA VAL A 241 -6.65 -23.08 -13.83
C VAL A 241 -6.25 -22.81 -12.39
N ASP A 242 -5.47 -23.71 -11.82
CA ASP A 242 -4.93 -23.65 -10.47
C ASP A 242 -6.02 -23.30 -9.43
N CYS A 243 -5.85 -22.22 -8.68
CA CYS A 243 -6.79 -21.84 -7.61
C CYS A 243 -8.10 -21.21 -8.09
N ASP A 244 -8.20 -20.94 -9.40
CA ASP A 244 -9.48 -20.56 -10.01
C ASP A 244 -10.33 -21.81 -10.33
N ASP A 245 -9.75 -23.01 -10.29
CA ASP A 245 -10.45 -24.28 -10.40
C ASP A 245 -11.05 -24.72 -9.06
N TYR A 246 -12.31 -25.14 -9.09
CA TYR A 246 -13.03 -25.64 -7.93
C TYR A 246 -12.47 -26.97 -7.41
N ASP A 247 -11.91 -27.81 -8.28
CA ASP A 247 -11.32 -29.09 -7.91
C ASP A 247 -10.04 -28.90 -7.07
N CYS A 248 -9.43 -27.71 -7.14
CA CYS A 248 -8.29 -27.29 -6.31
C CYS A 248 -8.66 -26.79 -4.91
N SER A 249 -9.95 -26.67 -4.58
CA SER A 249 -10.42 -26.05 -3.33
C SER A 249 -9.97 -26.74 -2.04
N GLU A 250 -9.58 -28.02 -2.09
CA GLU A 250 -9.04 -28.76 -0.93
C GLU A 250 -7.50 -28.72 -0.84
N THR A 251 -6.81 -28.17 -1.84
CA THR A 251 -5.35 -28.10 -1.85
C THR A 251 -4.82 -26.96 -0.99
N THR A 252 -3.69 -27.19 -0.32
CA THR A 252 -3.07 -26.18 0.55
C THR A 252 -2.56 -24.97 -0.21
N VAL A 253 -2.18 -25.14 -1.48
CA VAL A 253 -1.75 -24.03 -2.34
C VAL A 253 -2.88 -23.04 -2.65
N CYS A 254 -4.14 -23.50 -2.61
CA CYS A 254 -5.34 -22.70 -2.85
C CYS A 254 -6.17 -22.43 -1.59
N GLY A 255 -5.54 -22.55 -0.40
CA GLY A 255 -6.17 -22.20 0.87
C GLY A 255 -7.05 -23.30 1.49
N GLY A 256 -7.01 -24.53 0.96
CA GLY A 256 -7.53 -25.72 1.63
C GLY A 256 -6.84 -25.90 2.99
N GLU A 257 -7.63 -26.16 4.04
CA GLU A 257 -7.20 -26.08 5.44
C GLU A 257 -6.08 -27.07 5.81
N GLY A 258 -4.84 -26.65 5.55
CA GLY A 258 -3.61 -27.26 6.01
C GLY A 258 -2.74 -26.22 6.72
N ASN A 259 -3.20 -25.75 7.88
CA ASN A 259 -2.41 -25.17 8.97
C ASN A 259 -1.30 -24.18 8.54
N GLN A 260 -1.67 -22.93 8.19
CA GLN A 260 -0.70 -21.89 7.85
C GLN A 260 -0.29 -21.01 9.05
N PRO A 261 1.00 -20.60 9.14
CA PRO A 261 1.44 -19.50 9.98
C PRO A 261 1.16 -18.13 9.30
N GLU A 262 0.85 -17.12 10.12
CA GLU A 262 0.45 -15.77 9.71
C GLU A 262 1.51 -15.06 8.85
N VAL A 263 1.05 -14.56 7.69
CA VAL A 263 1.79 -13.64 6.82
C VAL A 263 1.58 -12.22 7.37
N PRO A 264 2.63 -11.39 7.57
CA PRO A 264 2.45 -10.04 8.07
C PRO A 264 1.77 -9.17 7.01
N GLU A 265 0.73 -8.47 7.46
CA GLU A 265 -0.10 -7.56 6.67
C GLU A 265 0.70 -6.36 6.15
N PRO A 266 0.46 -5.88 4.92
CA PRO A 266 1.12 -4.70 4.40
C PRO A 266 0.74 -3.45 5.20
N GLU A 267 1.74 -2.75 5.76
CA GLU A 267 1.52 -1.49 6.47
C GLU A 267 1.19 -0.37 5.47
N LEU A 268 -0.07 0.07 5.48
CA LEU A 268 -0.52 1.27 4.79
C LEU A 268 0.09 2.53 5.43
N PRO A 269 0.33 3.62 4.66
CA PRO A 269 0.88 4.85 5.21
C PRO A 269 -0.07 5.46 6.26
N VAL A 270 0.49 5.74 7.44
CA VAL A 270 -0.25 6.27 8.59
C VAL A 270 -0.53 7.76 8.37
N LEU A 271 -1.77 8.10 8.02
CA LEU A 271 -2.23 9.48 7.76
C LEU A 271 -2.18 10.40 8.99
N TRP A 272 -2.29 9.84 10.21
CA TRP A 272 -2.11 10.56 11.47
C TRP A 272 -1.26 9.75 12.41
N ALA A 273 -0.14 10.32 12.86
CA ALA A 273 0.74 9.66 13.81
C ALA A 273 -0.07 9.23 15.05
N THR A 274 0.08 7.98 15.46
CA THR A 274 -0.46 7.51 16.73
C THR A 274 0.61 7.64 17.80
N TYR A 275 0.22 7.97 19.02
CA TYR A 275 1.15 8.03 20.15
C TYR A 275 0.47 7.58 21.43
N GLY A 276 1.24 7.03 22.35
CA GLY A 276 0.71 6.43 23.57
C GLY A 276 1.31 5.04 23.79
N PRO A 277 1.03 4.37 24.92
CA PRO A 277 0.23 4.85 26.04
C PRO A 277 0.98 5.89 26.89
N ARG A 278 0.28 6.91 27.41
CA ARG A 278 0.86 7.91 28.34
C ARG A 278 0.18 7.89 29.73
N GLY A 279 -0.80 7.01 29.93
CA GLY A 279 -1.59 6.90 31.17
C GLY A 279 -2.61 8.03 31.34
N GLY A 280 -2.99 8.69 30.25
CA GLY A 280 -3.96 9.79 30.25
C GLY A 280 -5.23 9.41 29.52
N THR A 281 -6.21 8.83 30.22
CA THR A 281 -7.49 8.39 29.65
C THR A 281 -8.56 9.48 29.56
N LEU A 282 -8.28 10.68 30.07
CA LEU A 282 -9.22 11.81 30.02
C LEU A 282 -9.09 12.57 28.70
N SER A 283 -10.23 12.87 28.08
CA SER A 283 -10.27 13.70 26.89
C SER A 283 -9.67 15.08 27.14
N HIS A 284 -8.83 15.54 26.22
CA HIS A 284 -8.10 16.79 26.37
C HIS A 284 -7.91 17.51 25.01
N PRO A 285 -7.72 18.84 25.00
CA PRO A 285 -7.37 19.56 23.78
C PRO A 285 -6.02 19.09 23.24
N THR A 286 -5.92 18.94 21.93
CA THR A 286 -4.74 18.49 21.19
C THR A 286 -4.62 19.31 19.90
N THR A 287 -3.53 19.15 19.14
CA THR A 287 -3.52 19.57 17.73
C THR A 287 -3.54 18.36 16.79
N ILE A 288 -3.85 18.58 15.51
CA ILE A 288 -3.85 17.49 14.51
C ILE A 288 -2.44 16.96 14.29
N GLU A 289 -1.42 17.81 14.39
CA GLU A 289 -0.01 17.44 14.21
C GLU A 289 0.48 16.51 15.33
N GLU A 290 -0.11 16.60 16.52
CA GLU A 290 0.20 15.67 17.62
C GLU A 290 -0.35 14.27 17.34
N GLY A 291 -1.43 14.16 16.55
CA GLY A 291 -2.01 12.89 16.11
C GLY A 291 -2.94 12.23 17.14
N ILE A 292 -3.16 10.92 17.00
CA ILE A 292 -4.15 10.17 17.80
C ILE A 292 -3.50 9.60 19.07
N HIS A 293 -4.03 9.99 20.22
CA HIS A 293 -3.59 9.49 21.52
C HIS A 293 -4.21 8.12 21.84
N LEU A 294 -3.41 7.07 21.87
CA LEU A 294 -3.82 5.69 22.17
C LEU A 294 -3.61 5.36 23.65
N GLU A 295 -4.62 4.75 24.27
CA GLU A 295 -4.57 4.16 25.61
C GLU A 295 -5.23 2.78 25.58
N GLU A 296 -5.13 2.01 26.66
CA GLU A 296 -5.81 0.70 26.76
C GLU A 296 -7.28 0.84 26.39
N CYS A 297 -7.74 0.02 25.45
CA CYS A 297 -9.02 0.25 24.80
C CYS A 297 -10.19 -0.11 25.72
N GLU A 298 -11.05 0.87 26.00
CA GLU A 298 -12.27 0.75 26.81
C GLU A 298 -13.54 0.74 25.93
N SER A 299 -13.39 0.69 24.60
CA SER A 299 -14.52 0.61 23.66
C SER A 299 -15.29 -0.70 23.76
N SER A 300 -16.59 -0.65 23.48
CA SER A 300 -17.47 -1.82 23.57
C SER A 300 -17.18 -2.85 22.47
N GLU A 301 -17.44 -4.15 22.71
CA GLU A 301 -17.27 -5.20 21.69
C GLU A 301 -18.05 -4.89 20.39
N ALA A 302 -19.23 -4.27 20.50
CA ALA A 302 -20.01 -3.85 19.35
C ALA A 302 -19.26 -2.76 18.54
N THR A 303 -18.70 -1.78 19.24
CA THR A 303 -17.93 -0.67 18.64
C THR A 303 -16.64 -1.17 17.98
N LEU A 304 -15.96 -2.13 18.61
CA LEU A 304 -14.78 -2.80 18.04
C LEU A 304 -15.12 -3.54 16.74
N SER A 305 -16.26 -4.23 16.71
CA SER A 305 -16.74 -4.91 15.51
C SER A 305 -17.13 -3.93 14.40
N GLU A 306 -17.79 -2.81 14.72
CA GLU A 306 -18.14 -1.77 13.74
C GLU A 306 -16.91 -1.09 13.15
N ALA A 307 -15.83 -0.96 13.94
CA ALA A 307 -14.56 -0.38 13.51
C ALA A 307 -13.59 -1.41 12.89
N ASN A 308 -14.05 -2.63 12.58
CA ASN A 308 -13.27 -3.73 12.01
C ASN A 308 -11.98 -4.05 12.80
N VAL A 309 -12.01 -3.93 14.13
CA VAL A 309 -10.87 -4.32 14.97
C VAL A 309 -10.80 -5.85 15.03
N PRO A 310 -9.67 -6.48 14.67
CA PRO A 310 -9.49 -7.93 14.77
C PRO A 310 -9.65 -8.45 16.20
N THR A 311 -9.97 -9.74 16.34
CA THR A 311 -10.03 -10.40 17.65
C THR A 311 -8.69 -10.28 18.37
N ILE A 312 -8.70 -9.74 19.58
CA ILE A 312 -7.50 -9.47 20.38
C ILE A 312 -6.80 -10.80 20.71
N PRO A 313 -5.56 -11.03 20.25
CA PRO A 313 -4.78 -12.21 20.62
C PRO A 313 -4.50 -12.23 22.13
N ALA A 314 -4.46 -13.43 22.74
CA ALA A 314 -4.27 -13.58 24.18
C ALA A 314 -2.94 -13.00 24.73
N SER A 315 -1.95 -12.78 23.86
CA SER A 315 -0.63 -12.22 24.20
C SER A 315 -0.51 -10.72 23.91
N LYS A 316 -1.59 -10.04 23.52
CA LYS A 316 -1.58 -8.64 23.11
C LYS A 316 -2.58 -7.83 23.94
N ILE A 317 -2.23 -6.56 24.19
CA ILE A 317 -3.16 -5.54 24.71
C ILE A 317 -3.56 -4.65 23.53
N LEU A 318 -4.86 -4.42 23.38
CA LEU A 318 -5.40 -3.48 22.40
C LEU A 318 -5.32 -2.06 22.97
N LEU A 319 -4.62 -1.18 22.26
CA LEU A 319 -4.70 0.25 22.49
C LEU A 319 -5.63 0.88 21.44
N CYS A 320 -6.44 1.84 21.85
CA CYS A 320 -7.25 2.62 20.93
C CYS A 320 -7.41 4.07 21.39
N GLY A 321 -7.83 4.92 20.47
CA GLY A 321 -8.15 6.31 20.75
C GLY A 321 -8.72 7.02 19.53
N ALA A 322 -9.30 8.17 19.77
CA ALA A 322 -9.89 9.01 18.75
C ALA A 322 -9.41 10.47 18.88
N ILE A 323 -9.53 11.21 17.80
CA ILE A 323 -9.39 12.65 17.73
C ILE A 323 -10.67 13.23 17.12
N MET A 324 -11.27 14.18 17.82
CA MET A 324 -12.41 14.96 17.35
C MET A 324 -11.86 16.28 16.82
N VAL A 325 -12.09 16.54 15.53
CA VAL A 325 -11.62 17.73 14.83
C VAL A 325 -12.83 18.62 14.52
N VAL A 326 -12.81 19.83 15.05
CA VAL A 326 -13.83 20.84 14.77
C VAL A 326 -13.41 21.60 13.52
N MET A 327 -14.24 21.56 12.48
CA MET A 327 -14.02 22.30 11.25
C MET A 327 -14.76 23.63 11.30
N GLN A 328 -14.14 24.72 10.85
CA GLN A 328 -14.79 26.02 10.68
C GLN A 328 -14.70 26.49 9.23
N ALA A 329 -15.74 27.17 8.78
CA ALA A 329 -15.74 27.84 7.49
C ALA A 329 -14.72 28.98 7.49
N THR A 330 -13.88 29.00 6.46
CA THR A 330 -13.01 30.13 6.12
C THR A 330 -13.81 31.24 5.44
N ASP A 331 -13.20 32.42 5.30
CA ASP A 331 -13.80 33.56 4.61
C ASP A 331 -13.95 33.33 3.08
N GLU A 332 -13.44 32.22 2.54
CA GLU A 332 -13.56 31.83 1.14
C GLU A 332 -14.80 30.95 0.92
N CYS A 333 -15.95 31.60 0.73
CA CYS A 333 -17.22 30.94 0.45
C CYS A 333 -17.76 31.27 -0.96
N ILE A 334 -18.27 30.25 -1.66
CA ILE A 334 -19.03 30.39 -2.90
C ILE A 334 -20.51 30.30 -2.56
N GLU A 335 -21.26 31.38 -2.83
CA GLU A 335 -22.72 31.41 -2.68
C GLU A 335 -23.39 31.06 -4.02
N ALA A 336 -23.79 29.80 -4.19
CA ALA A 336 -24.55 29.34 -5.35
C ALA A 336 -25.62 28.33 -4.92
N GLY A 337 -26.82 28.82 -4.55
CA GLY A 337 -27.93 27.98 -4.09
C GLY A 337 -27.76 27.36 -2.69
N GLY A 338 -26.61 27.59 -2.08
CA GLY A 338 -26.15 27.28 -0.72
C GLY A 338 -24.77 27.93 -0.53
N SER A 339 -24.28 28.02 0.70
CA SER A 339 -22.92 28.52 0.97
C SER A 339 -21.95 27.33 1.03
N PHE A 340 -21.04 27.23 0.06
CA PHE A 340 -19.93 26.28 0.07
C PHE A 340 -18.66 27.01 0.49
N CYS A 341 -18.20 26.78 1.71
CA CYS A 341 -17.00 27.43 2.25
C CYS A 341 -15.84 26.43 2.29
N ASN A 342 -14.63 26.88 1.99
CA ASN A 342 -13.42 26.15 2.38
C ASN A 342 -13.44 25.96 3.91
N LEU A 343 -13.16 24.76 4.39
CA LEU A 343 -13.13 24.45 5.82
C LEU A 343 -11.68 24.38 6.31
N GLU A 344 -11.41 24.99 7.46
CA GLU A 344 -10.15 24.86 8.18
C GLU A 344 -10.38 24.24 9.56
N VAL A 345 -9.30 23.82 10.21
CA VAL A 345 -9.36 23.21 11.54
C VAL A 345 -9.43 24.32 12.58
N ALA A 346 -10.54 24.37 13.31
CA ALA A 346 -10.76 25.33 14.38
C ALA A 346 -10.14 24.87 15.70
N ASP A 347 -10.35 23.60 16.04
CA ASP A 347 -9.94 23.00 17.31
C ASP A 347 -9.84 21.47 17.16
N ALA A 348 -9.10 20.83 18.06
CA ALA A 348 -9.02 19.38 18.13
C ALA A 348 -9.00 18.88 19.58
N VAL A 349 -9.69 17.77 19.83
CA VAL A 349 -9.79 17.14 21.15
C VAL A 349 -9.44 15.66 21.01
N ALA A 350 -8.44 15.18 21.74
CA ALA A 350 -8.17 13.76 21.82
C ALA A 350 -9.15 13.09 22.78
N VAL A 351 -9.60 11.89 22.43
CA VAL A 351 -10.43 10.99 23.23
C VAL A 351 -9.69 9.66 23.33
N PRO A 352 -8.80 9.51 24.31
CA PRO A 352 -8.02 8.29 24.48
C PRO A 352 -8.92 7.13 24.93
N ALA A 353 -8.51 5.89 24.72
CA ALA A 353 -9.20 4.65 25.12
C ALA A 353 -10.56 4.38 24.43
N HIS A 354 -11.07 5.27 23.58
CA HIS A 354 -12.35 5.09 22.90
C HIS A 354 -12.25 5.37 21.40
N LEU A 355 -12.99 4.58 20.63
CA LEU A 355 -13.21 4.80 19.19
C LEU A 355 -14.37 5.80 18.96
N CYS A 356 -14.51 6.29 17.73
CA CYS A 356 -15.43 7.39 17.40
C CYS A 356 -16.89 7.19 17.84
N THR A 357 -17.42 5.97 17.72
CA THR A 357 -18.80 5.66 18.13
C THR A 357 -18.99 5.80 19.64
N ASP A 358 -17.96 5.47 20.43
CA ASP A 358 -17.99 5.57 21.90
C ASP A 358 -17.53 6.94 22.41
N ALA A 359 -16.81 7.72 21.58
CA ALA A 359 -16.38 9.08 21.88
C ALA A 359 -17.57 10.05 22.03
N GLY A 360 -18.75 9.68 21.52
CA GLY A 360 -20.01 10.36 21.73
C GLY A 360 -20.69 10.82 20.43
N SER A 361 -21.86 11.43 20.55
CA SER A 361 -22.55 12.06 19.42
C SER A 361 -22.11 13.52 19.30
N TYR A 362 -21.65 13.89 18.11
CA TYR A 362 -21.18 15.24 17.82
C TYR A 362 -21.92 15.83 16.60
N PRO A 363 -21.97 17.17 16.47
CA PRO A 363 -22.55 17.86 15.32
C PRO A 363 -21.83 17.52 14.00
N GLU A 364 -22.46 17.82 12.85
CA GLU A 364 -21.86 17.57 11.52
C GLU A 364 -20.56 18.37 11.28
N GLU A 365 -20.36 19.47 12.00
CA GLU A 365 -19.14 20.28 11.93
C GLU A 365 -17.93 19.65 12.66
N VAL A 366 -18.12 18.50 13.29
CA VAL A 366 -17.06 17.74 13.99
C VAL A 366 -16.80 16.45 13.25
N THR A 367 -15.56 16.26 12.81
CA THR A 367 -15.09 15.00 12.23
C THR A 367 -14.35 14.21 13.29
N CYS A 368 -14.77 12.97 13.55
CA CYS A 368 -13.99 12.06 14.39
C CYS A 368 -13.13 11.14 13.53
N ARG A 369 -11.88 10.93 13.97
CA ARG A 369 -10.97 9.93 13.42
C ARG A 369 -10.45 9.08 14.56
N ALA A 370 -10.37 7.77 14.37
CA ALA A 370 -9.88 6.86 15.39
C ALA A 370 -8.80 5.94 14.84
N ALA A 371 -7.96 5.45 15.73
CA ALA A 371 -6.93 4.47 15.43
C ALA A 371 -6.80 3.48 16.59
N TRP A 372 -6.21 2.34 16.29
CA TRP A 372 -5.93 1.29 17.25
C TRP A 372 -4.59 0.63 16.93
N SER A 373 -3.98 0.00 17.92
CA SER A 373 -2.72 -0.73 17.78
C SER A 373 -2.63 -1.85 18.81
N PHE A 374 -1.98 -2.96 18.47
CA PHE A 374 -1.64 -4.01 19.43
C PHE A 374 -0.26 -3.78 20.03
N ILE A 375 -0.14 -3.85 21.34
CA ILE A 375 1.14 -3.97 22.05
C ILE A 375 1.24 -5.35 22.68
N ASP A 376 2.45 -5.85 22.89
CA ASP A 376 2.64 -7.08 23.68
C ASP A 376 2.11 -6.86 25.09
N ALA A 377 1.24 -7.78 25.55
CA ALA A 377 0.92 -7.86 26.96
C ALA A 377 2.23 -8.22 27.66
N GLU A 378 2.75 -7.33 28.52
CA GLU A 378 3.85 -7.72 29.40
C GLU A 378 3.40 -9.03 30.07
N GLU A 379 4.12 -10.13 29.80
CA GLU A 379 3.95 -11.35 30.58
C GLU A 379 4.00 -10.89 32.03
N GLU A 380 2.98 -11.23 32.84
CA GLU A 380 3.18 -11.20 34.28
C GLU A 380 4.46 -12.00 34.49
N GLU A 381 5.56 -11.30 34.79
CA GLU A 381 6.78 -11.94 35.24
C GLU A 381 6.34 -12.77 36.44
N SER A 382 6.16 -14.07 36.18
CA SER A 382 6.05 -15.07 37.21
C SER A 382 7.22 -14.77 38.13
N GLY A 383 6.89 -14.39 39.37
CA GLY A 383 7.78 -13.67 40.27
C GLY A 383 9.21 -14.21 40.27
N PRO A 384 10.19 -13.34 40.60
CA PRO A 384 11.60 -13.53 40.27
C PRO A 384 12.01 -14.99 40.44
N GLU A 385 12.40 -15.63 39.34
CA GLU A 385 13.06 -16.93 39.38
C GLU A 385 14.13 -16.87 40.49
N PRO A 386 14.21 -17.89 41.36
CA PRO A 386 15.20 -17.89 42.43
C PRO A 386 16.57 -17.66 41.82
N GLU A 387 17.33 -16.73 42.42
CA GLU A 387 18.68 -16.40 41.97
C GLU A 387 19.41 -17.68 41.51
N PRO A 388 20.00 -17.69 40.30
CA PRO A 388 20.86 -18.80 39.94
C PRO A 388 21.87 -18.96 41.07
N GLU A 389 21.99 -20.19 41.62
CA GLU A 389 23.04 -20.45 42.60
C GLU A 389 24.35 -19.89 42.03
N PRO A 390 25.13 -19.12 42.81
CA PRO A 390 26.39 -18.63 42.31
C PRO A 390 27.17 -19.84 41.83
N GLU A 391 27.41 -19.90 40.52
CA GLU A 391 28.42 -20.78 39.96
C GLU A 391 29.64 -20.58 40.85
N SER A 392 30.10 -21.66 41.48
CA SER A 392 31.24 -21.56 42.38
C SER A 392 32.35 -20.89 41.58
N GLU A 393 32.68 -19.64 41.92
CA GLU A 393 33.81 -18.95 41.30
C GLU A 393 34.96 -19.92 41.38
N SER A 394 35.35 -20.45 40.21
CA SER A 394 36.53 -21.28 40.12
C SER A 394 37.61 -20.39 40.72
N TRP A 395 38.27 -20.86 41.79
CA TRP A 395 39.18 -20.02 42.58
C TRP A 395 40.32 -19.39 41.74
N VAL A 396 40.39 -19.77 40.47
CA VAL A 396 41.39 -19.62 39.45
C VAL A 396 41.26 -18.24 38.80
N ASP A 397 40.07 -17.65 38.87
CA ASP A 397 39.77 -16.33 38.28
C ASP A 397 39.75 -15.18 39.30
N GLY A 398 39.87 -15.50 40.60
CA GLY A 398 39.92 -14.50 41.67
C GLY A 398 41.33 -13.96 41.95
N PRO A 399 41.48 -12.75 42.53
CA PRO A 399 42.77 -12.17 42.91
C PRO A 399 43.57 -13.03 43.90
N LEU A 400 42.91 -13.93 44.64
CA LEU A 400 43.56 -14.89 45.55
C LEU A 400 44.31 -16.02 44.81
N TYR A 401 43.94 -16.37 43.58
CA TYR A 401 44.69 -17.32 42.74
C TYR A 401 46.12 -16.86 42.50
N TRP A 402 46.26 -15.60 42.11
CA TRP A 402 47.55 -14.97 41.86
C TRP A 402 48.40 -14.88 43.13
N VAL A 403 47.77 -14.66 44.29
CA VAL A 403 48.45 -14.71 45.59
C VAL A 403 48.97 -16.14 45.88
N ALA A 404 48.16 -17.18 45.65
CA ALA A 404 48.56 -18.56 45.86
C ALA A 404 49.72 -18.99 44.94
N ILE A 405 49.68 -18.61 43.66
CA ILE A 405 50.79 -18.83 42.71
C ILE A 405 52.07 -18.13 43.19
N LEU A 406 51.96 -16.88 43.63
CA LEU A 406 53.12 -16.10 44.04
C LEU A 406 53.76 -16.66 45.32
N VAL A 407 52.95 -17.13 46.28
CA VAL A 407 53.44 -17.84 47.47
C VAL A 407 54.11 -19.17 47.08
N ALA A 408 53.51 -19.96 46.19
CA ALA A 408 54.10 -21.21 45.71
C ALA A 408 55.44 -20.98 45.02
N LEU A 409 55.57 -19.94 44.19
CA LEU A 409 56.84 -19.56 43.55
C LEU A 409 57.89 -19.12 44.59
N ILE A 410 57.52 -18.36 45.62
CA ILE A 410 58.44 -18.00 46.71
C ILE A 410 58.93 -19.26 47.43
N VAL A 411 58.05 -20.22 47.73
CA VAL A 411 58.43 -21.49 48.36
C VAL A 411 59.34 -22.30 47.45
N ILE A 412 59.06 -22.40 46.14
CA ILE A 412 59.91 -23.13 45.18
C ILE A 412 61.28 -22.48 45.06
N VAL A 413 61.36 -21.15 44.93
CA VAL A 413 62.64 -20.42 44.87
C VAL A 413 63.41 -20.57 46.19
N GLY A 414 62.73 -20.49 47.33
CA GLY A 414 63.32 -20.76 48.64
C GLY A 414 63.85 -22.19 48.75
N SER A 415 63.09 -23.17 48.27
CA SER A 415 63.46 -24.59 48.25
C SER A 415 64.68 -24.83 47.35
N LEU A 416 64.71 -24.23 46.17
CA LEU A 416 65.85 -24.27 45.26
C LEU A 416 67.08 -23.58 45.87
N GLY A 417 66.88 -22.49 46.61
CA GLY A 417 67.94 -21.85 47.40
C GLY A 417 68.53 -22.78 48.46
N VAL A 418 67.68 -23.48 49.21
CA VAL A 418 68.09 -24.47 50.23
C VAL A 418 68.77 -25.68 49.58
N VAL A 419 68.26 -26.18 48.46
CA VAL A 419 68.87 -27.30 47.71
C VAL A 419 70.23 -26.87 47.13
N ASN A 420 70.34 -25.68 46.53
CA ASN A 420 71.61 -25.15 46.03
C ASN A 420 72.63 -24.92 47.16
N SER A 421 72.17 -24.43 48.31
CA SER A 421 72.99 -24.31 49.53
C SER A 421 73.48 -25.69 50.01
N ASN A 422 72.60 -26.69 50.09
CA ASN A 422 72.96 -28.06 50.47
C ASN A 422 73.85 -28.77 49.43
N LEU A 423 73.66 -28.51 48.13
CA LEU A 423 74.51 -29.03 47.06
C LEU A 423 75.90 -28.39 47.10
N ARG A 424 76.02 -27.08 47.37
CA ARG A 424 77.33 -26.44 47.63
C ARG A 424 78.00 -27.00 48.90
N ALA A 425 77.24 -27.30 49.95
CA ALA A 425 77.76 -27.95 51.15
C ALA A 425 78.23 -29.41 50.90
N ARG A 426 77.61 -30.14 49.96
CA ARG A 426 78.02 -31.49 49.54
C ARG A 426 79.15 -31.51 48.51
N ALA A 427 79.26 -30.48 47.67
CA ALA A 427 80.36 -30.30 46.72
C ALA A 427 81.71 -29.95 47.38
N GLY A 428 81.71 -29.62 48.68
CA GLY A 428 82.91 -29.49 49.50
C GLY A 428 83.43 -30.81 50.10
N ARG A 429 82.90 -31.97 49.67
CA ARG A 429 83.34 -33.30 50.10
C ARG A 429 83.89 -34.07 48.89
N ASP A 430 85.19 -33.95 48.66
CA ASP A 430 85.94 -34.78 47.71
C ASP A 430 85.88 -36.25 48.09
N PRO A 431 85.55 -37.17 47.17
CA PRO A 431 85.93 -38.57 47.28
C PRO A 431 87.13 -38.84 46.36
N SER A 432 88.31 -38.91 46.98
CA SER A 432 89.49 -39.60 46.46
C SER A 432 89.86 -40.66 47.51
N ILE A 433 90.33 -41.87 47.23
CA ILE A 433 90.73 -42.59 46.02
C ILE A 433 90.77 -44.07 46.47
N LEU A 434 90.55 -44.99 45.53
CA LEU A 434 90.76 -46.43 45.68
C LEU A 434 92.22 -46.75 46.05
N VAL A 435 92.44 -47.68 46.99
CA VAL A 435 93.57 -48.63 46.91
C VAL A 435 93.12 -49.97 47.49
N SER A 436 93.18 -51.01 46.66
CA SER A 436 93.33 -52.41 47.05
C SER A 436 94.82 -52.75 47.02
N GLU A 437 95.34 -53.43 48.06
CA GLU A 437 96.09 -54.70 47.99
C GLU A 437 96.71 -55.09 49.33
N GLU A 438 96.96 -56.39 49.45
CA GLU A 438 97.46 -57.19 50.57
C GLU A 438 98.90 -56.88 50.99
N GLU A 439 99.15 -56.93 52.31
CA GLU A 439 100.20 -57.67 53.08
C GLU A 439 100.54 -56.96 54.41
#